data_AF-A0AAU8D274-F1
#
_entry.id   AF-A0AAU8D274-F1
#
_cell.length_a   1.000
_cell.length_b   1.000
_cell.length_c   1.000
_cell.angle_alpha   90.00
_cell.angle_beta   90.00
_cell.angle_gamma   90.00
#
_symmetry.space_group_name_H-M   'P 1'
#
loop_
_entity.id
_entity.type
_entity.pdbx_description
1 polymer ?
#
loop_
_entity_poly.entity_id
_entity_poly.type
_entity_poly.pdbx_seq_one_letter_code
_entity_poly.pdbx_strand_id
1 'polypeptide(L)'
;MNVLSTASAAGATALSAPAPEHADHIEAVLRPAGRLVPSRESGCPIGTNALRTIMVEYFGGTNAEGFWIWKDAYEALEAAQVLFLKKFGPAIISRSQSPQAVLAMMRKIAQLIPTHTRRSDESRAMQQLSTPLPLAFITARAAAIVSADLVLEPSAETGLLAVHAEIAQASLALNEFSGMRADLLRLLFPRVPTFRHAAANIDDHLDAIIKPSVILMNPPFTVPCSCSGVKHCHHLGFSGERTVPVMSARRPPGRSRAKAEERCRHAASETWPPDGTVEHRLRLVRPADELRFGLDASAETHWQPTTREIFAQMWEAEVAAVPEFTTSTFHVVTGLLLPIWRRLPDDDCRVYRIQTDSGERIIGRHIAPALVATLFRNLGLDHAPSVSMDEAWTGLIEGLIGMQLADGLSLRRSRVMNDYRVELIGFTNAMVPRLKALELISEIISWELRLFVPTSIEGPAILARLLKRHALIAVTDRAAT
;
A
#
# COMPACT_ATOMS: atom_id res chain seq x y z
N MET A 1 -46.83 22.49 -52.11
CA MET A 1 -47.09 21.04 -52.28
C MET A 1 -46.67 20.37 -50.99
N ASN A 2 -47.61 19.89 -50.18
CA ASN A 2 -47.33 19.39 -48.83
C ASN A 2 -47.34 17.86 -48.83
N VAL A 3 -46.47 17.26 -48.02
CA VAL A 3 -46.63 15.89 -47.53
C VAL A 3 -46.43 15.92 -46.02
N LEU A 4 -47.24 15.15 -45.29
CA LEU A 4 -47.34 15.12 -43.83
C LEU A 4 -46.90 13.76 -43.27
N SER A 5 -46.78 13.71 -41.94
CA SER A 5 -46.68 12.49 -41.13
C SER A 5 -45.30 11.79 -41.13
N THR A 6 -44.88 11.10 -40.06
CA THR A 6 -45.59 10.77 -38.81
C THR A 6 -44.84 11.27 -37.57
N ALA A 7 -45.56 11.51 -36.47
CA ALA A 7 -44.98 11.62 -35.13
C ALA A 7 -45.01 10.25 -34.44
N SER A 8 -43.94 9.90 -33.71
CA SER A 8 -43.91 8.72 -32.83
C SER A 8 -44.06 9.15 -31.36
N ALA A 9 -44.48 8.21 -30.52
CA ALA A 9 -45.01 8.50 -29.18
C ALA A 9 -43.98 9.04 -28.18
N ALA A 10 -44.49 9.74 -27.15
CA ALA A 10 -43.68 10.29 -26.08
C ALA A 10 -42.87 9.21 -25.35
N GLY A 11 -41.58 9.46 -25.13
CA GLY A 11 -40.75 8.64 -24.25
C GLY A 11 -41.29 8.74 -22.81
N ALA A 12 -41.72 7.61 -22.26
CA ALA A 12 -42.23 7.55 -20.90
C ALA A 12 -41.18 8.05 -19.91
N THR A 13 -41.52 9.05 -19.10
CA THR A 13 -40.68 9.51 -18.00
C THR A 13 -40.60 8.38 -16.98
N ALA A 14 -39.44 7.71 -16.89
CA ALA A 14 -39.23 6.69 -15.89
C ALA A 14 -39.34 7.33 -14.50
N LEU A 15 -40.41 6.98 -13.77
CA LEU A 15 -40.58 7.37 -12.38
C LEU A 15 -39.45 6.72 -11.58
N SER A 16 -38.49 7.52 -11.13
CA SER A 16 -37.49 7.06 -10.17
C SER A 16 -38.22 6.48 -8.97
N ALA A 17 -37.84 5.28 -8.56
CA ALA A 17 -38.28 4.75 -7.28
C ALA A 17 -37.88 5.76 -6.16
N PRO A 18 -38.67 5.86 -5.07
CA PRO A 18 -38.18 6.52 -3.87
C PRO A 18 -36.93 5.77 -3.38
N ALA A 19 -35.90 6.51 -2.96
CA ALA A 19 -34.73 5.89 -2.36
C ALA A 19 -35.15 5.14 -1.08
N PRO A 20 -34.67 3.90 -0.85
CA PRO A 20 -34.95 3.16 0.38
C PRO A 20 -34.42 3.93 1.60
N GLU A 21 -35.07 3.76 2.75
CA GLU A 21 -34.52 4.31 3.99
C GLU A 21 -33.19 3.62 4.33
N HIS A 22 -32.29 4.33 5.02
CA HIS A 22 -30.92 3.86 5.30
C HIS A 22 -30.89 2.50 6.03
N ALA A 23 -31.86 2.25 6.91
CA ALA A 23 -32.01 0.97 7.60
C ALA A 23 -32.45 -0.17 6.64
N ASP A 24 -33.46 0.10 5.80
CA ASP A 24 -33.96 -0.85 4.80
C ASP A 24 -32.86 -1.23 3.80
N HIS A 25 -32.05 -0.26 3.35
CA HIS A 25 -30.94 -0.50 2.43
C HIS A 25 -29.89 -1.44 3.03
N ILE A 26 -29.49 -1.21 4.29
CA ILE A 26 -28.51 -2.07 4.98
C ILE A 26 -29.07 -3.49 5.18
N GLU A 27 -30.35 -3.61 5.57
CA GLU A 27 -30.97 -4.93 5.70
C GLU A 27 -31.12 -5.64 4.34
N ALA A 28 -31.43 -4.89 3.27
CA ALA A 28 -31.49 -5.38 1.90
C ALA A 28 -30.12 -5.78 1.33
N VAL A 29 -28.99 -5.34 1.90
CA VAL A 29 -27.63 -5.89 1.62
C VAL A 29 -27.35 -7.12 2.49
N LEU A 30 -27.68 -7.09 3.78
CA LEU A 30 -27.30 -8.13 4.74
C LEU A 30 -28.15 -9.42 4.64
N ARG A 31 -29.45 -9.33 4.36
CA ARG A 31 -30.32 -10.51 4.14
C ARG A 31 -29.87 -11.37 2.93
N PRO A 32 -29.55 -10.81 1.75
CA PRO A 32 -28.87 -11.57 0.69
C PRO A 32 -27.59 -12.22 1.18
N ALA A 33 -26.75 -11.48 1.93
CA ALA A 33 -25.47 -12.00 2.40
C ALA A 33 -25.64 -13.29 3.23
N GLY A 34 -26.64 -13.33 4.11
CA GLY A 34 -27.04 -14.54 4.86
C GLY A 34 -27.51 -15.68 3.95
N ARG A 35 -28.43 -15.41 3.00
CA ARG A 35 -28.93 -16.40 2.02
C ARG A 35 -27.82 -16.94 1.10
N LEU A 36 -26.73 -16.20 0.94
CA LEU A 36 -25.56 -16.54 0.12
C LEU A 36 -24.50 -17.39 0.86
N VAL A 37 -24.68 -17.67 2.16
CA VAL A 37 -23.77 -18.57 2.90
C VAL A 37 -23.95 -20.05 2.53
N PRO A 38 -25.17 -20.63 2.46
CA PRO A 38 -25.35 -22.06 2.14
C PRO A 38 -24.80 -22.49 0.77
N SER A 39 -24.81 -21.61 -0.25
CA SER A 39 -24.21 -21.93 -1.56
C SER A 39 -22.68 -21.97 -1.51
N ARG A 40 -22.05 -21.27 -0.55
CA ARG A 40 -20.62 -21.41 -0.25
C ARG A 40 -20.33 -22.72 0.48
N GLU A 41 -21.24 -23.17 1.36
CA GLU A 41 -21.16 -24.46 2.05
C GLU A 41 -21.24 -25.65 1.08
N SER A 42 -22.11 -25.57 0.06
CA SER A 42 -22.20 -26.58 -1.00
C SER A 42 -21.13 -26.44 -2.10
N GLY A 43 -20.27 -25.42 -2.04
CA GLY A 43 -19.24 -25.16 -3.04
C GLY A 43 -19.78 -24.74 -4.42
N CYS A 44 -21.03 -24.25 -4.50
CA CYS A 44 -21.69 -23.88 -5.75
C CYS A 44 -21.40 -22.41 -6.11
N PRO A 45 -20.73 -22.09 -7.23
CA PRO A 45 -20.51 -20.71 -7.66
C PRO A 45 -21.82 -20.01 -8.00
N ILE A 46 -21.99 -18.75 -7.58
CA ILE A 46 -23.13 -17.93 -7.99
C ILE A 46 -22.81 -17.10 -9.24
N GLY A 47 -23.65 -17.24 -10.27
CA GLY A 47 -23.56 -16.43 -11.50
C GLY A 47 -24.24 -15.07 -11.37
N THR A 48 -23.78 -14.09 -12.17
CA THR A 48 -24.28 -12.71 -12.21
C THR A 48 -25.80 -12.58 -12.35
N ASN A 49 -26.45 -13.51 -13.05
CA ASN A 49 -27.91 -13.51 -13.22
C ASN A 49 -28.64 -13.95 -11.94
N ALA A 50 -28.20 -15.03 -11.31
CA ALA A 50 -28.77 -15.50 -10.03
C ALA A 50 -28.57 -14.46 -8.91
N LEU A 51 -27.40 -13.80 -8.87
CA LEU A 51 -27.16 -12.68 -7.97
C LEU A 51 -28.15 -11.53 -8.22
N ARG A 52 -28.38 -11.14 -9.48
CA ARG A 52 -29.36 -10.11 -9.83
C ARG A 52 -30.77 -10.50 -9.34
N THR A 53 -31.19 -11.74 -9.53
CA THR A 53 -32.50 -12.22 -9.03
C THR A 53 -32.61 -12.09 -7.52
N ILE A 54 -31.58 -12.47 -6.77
CA ILE A 54 -31.55 -12.33 -5.30
C ILE A 54 -31.62 -10.85 -4.88
N MET A 55 -30.87 -9.97 -5.54
CA MET A 55 -30.90 -8.54 -5.23
C MET A 55 -32.28 -7.91 -5.52
N VAL A 56 -32.93 -8.28 -6.64
CA VAL A 56 -34.29 -7.84 -6.96
C VAL A 56 -35.32 -8.31 -5.92
N GLU A 57 -35.17 -9.55 -5.41
CA GLU A 57 -36.04 -10.10 -4.37
C GLU A 57 -35.95 -9.33 -3.04
N TYR A 58 -34.77 -8.83 -2.68
CA TYR A 58 -34.55 -8.11 -1.41
C TYR A 58 -34.72 -6.58 -1.50
N PHE A 59 -34.42 -5.97 -2.64
CA PHE A 59 -34.61 -4.53 -2.86
C PHE A 59 -35.98 -4.17 -3.47
N GLY A 60 -36.81 -5.15 -3.82
CA GLY A 60 -38.16 -4.94 -4.35
C GLY A 60 -38.23 -4.44 -5.79
N GLY A 61 -37.09 -4.27 -6.47
CA GLY A 61 -37.03 -3.77 -7.86
C GLY A 61 -35.64 -3.91 -8.49
N THR A 62 -35.47 -3.47 -9.73
CA THR A 62 -34.24 -3.70 -10.49
C THR A 62 -33.22 -2.56 -10.40
N ASN A 63 -31.96 -2.91 -10.67
CA ASN A 63 -30.86 -1.96 -10.82
C ASN A 63 -31.02 -0.99 -12.02
N ALA A 64 -32.05 -1.14 -12.85
CA ALA A 64 -32.35 -0.25 -13.97
C ALA A 64 -33.41 0.81 -13.60
N GLU A 65 -34.25 0.52 -12.61
CA GLU A 65 -35.26 1.43 -12.05
C GLU A 65 -34.72 2.25 -10.86
N GLY A 66 -33.46 2.00 -10.45
CA GLY A 66 -32.74 2.77 -9.44
C GLY A 66 -32.71 2.18 -8.03
N PHE A 67 -33.40 1.06 -7.77
CA PHE A 67 -33.52 0.46 -6.43
C PHE A 67 -32.20 0.04 -5.79
N TRP A 68 -31.18 -0.34 -6.58
CA TRP A 68 -29.85 -0.73 -6.10
C TRP A 68 -28.80 -0.56 -7.21
N ILE A 69 -27.53 -0.43 -6.82
CA ILE A 69 -26.38 -0.38 -7.71
C ILE A 69 -25.50 -1.62 -7.54
N TRP A 70 -24.64 -1.90 -8.53
CA TRP A 70 -23.79 -3.09 -8.50
C TRP A 70 -22.79 -3.13 -7.33
N LYS A 71 -22.55 -2.01 -6.64
CA LYS A 71 -21.77 -1.96 -5.40
C LYS A 71 -22.46 -2.70 -4.25
N ASP A 72 -23.77 -2.49 -4.05
CA ASP A 72 -24.57 -3.18 -3.03
C ASP A 72 -24.49 -4.71 -3.19
N ALA A 73 -24.54 -5.17 -4.44
CA ALA A 73 -24.43 -6.59 -4.79
C ALA A 73 -23.03 -7.17 -4.56
N TYR A 74 -21.97 -6.35 -4.67
CA TYR A 74 -20.60 -6.75 -4.33
C TYR A 74 -20.39 -6.75 -2.81
N GLU A 75 -20.91 -5.76 -2.08
CA GLU A 75 -20.85 -5.69 -0.62
C GLU A 75 -21.63 -6.84 0.04
N ALA A 76 -22.77 -7.24 -0.51
CA ALA A 76 -23.48 -8.46 -0.11
C ALA A 76 -22.67 -9.76 -0.33
N LEU A 77 -21.86 -9.83 -1.40
CA LEU A 77 -20.99 -10.99 -1.67
C LEU A 77 -19.80 -11.05 -0.71
N GLU A 78 -19.21 -9.90 -0.37
CA GLU A 78 -18.11 -9.78 0.60
C GLU A 78 -18.60 -10.07 2.03
N ALA A 79 -19.73 -9.49 2.45
CA ALA A 79 -20.38 -9.78 3.72
C ALA A 79 -20.70 -11.29 3.86
N ALA A 80 -21.15 -11.95 2.78
CA ALA A 80 -21.36 -13.39 2.77
C ALA A 80 -20.07 -14.21 2.86
N GLN A 81 -18.91 -13.69 2.42
CA GLN A 81 -17.61 -14.30 2.71
C GLN A 81 -17.22 -14.10 4.18
N VAL A 82 -17.41 -12.91 4.75
CA VAL A 82 -17.17 -12.65 6.19
C VAL A 82 -18.01 -13.56 7.09
N LEU A 83 -19.32 -13.69 6.82
CA LEU A 83 -20.22 -14.59 7.56
C LEU A 83 -19.78 -16.06 7.43
N PHE A 84 -19.40 -16.51 6.23
CA PHE A 84 -18.87 -17.86 6.02
C PHE A 84 -17.56 -18.08 6.79
N LEU A 85 -16.67 -17.09 6.85
CA LEU A 85 -15.38 -17.17 7.54
C LEU A 85 -15.52 -17.12 9.06
N LYS A 86 -16.47 -16.35 9.61
CA LYS A 86 -16.85 -16.42 11.03
C LYS A 86 -17.33 -17.83 11.41
N LYS A 87 -18.13 -18.48 10.55
CA LYS A 87 -18.69 -19.82 10.79
C LYS A 87 -17.68 -20.96 10.59
N PHE A 88 -16.82 -20.90 9.57
CA PHE A 88 -15.96 -22.01 9.14
C PHE A 88 -14.44 -21.75 9.17
N GLY A 89 -14.01 -20.49 9.28
CA GLY A 89 -12.59 -20.11 9.30
C GLY A 89 -11.75 -20.87 10.33
N PRO A 90 -12.18 -20.99 11.61
CA PRO A 90 -11.45 -21.77 12.61
C PRO A 90 -11.33 -23.26 12.23
N ALA A 91 -12.37 -23.84 11.61
CA ALA A 91 -12.35 -25.24 11.14
C ALA A 91 -11.47 -25.42 9.89
N ILE A 92 -11.41 -24.43 9.00
CA ILE A 92 -10.54 -24.44 7.80
C ILE A 92 -9.07 -24.35 8.22
N ILE A 93 -8.74 -23.48 9.17
CA ILE A 93 -7.36 -23.33 9.67
C ILE A 93 -6.94 -24.58 10.44
N SER A 94 -7.72 -25.02 11.43
CA SER A 94 -7.36 -26.17 12.30
C SER A 94 -7.25 -27.50 11.55
N ARG A 95 -7.97 -27.69 10.45
CA ARG A 95 -7.90 -28.90 9.60
C ARG A 95 -6.87 -28.81 8.47
N SER A 96 -6.24 -27.66 8.24
CA SER A 96 -5.27 -27.48 7.15
C SER A 96 -3.85 -27.79 7.62
N GLN A 97 -3.20 -28.74 6.95
CA GLN A 97 -1.81 -29.14 7.26
C GLN A 97 -0.76 -28.06 6.97
N SER A 98 -1.11 -26.98 6.26
CA SER A 98 -0.18 -25.88 5.94
C SER A 98 -0.90 -24.55 5.65
N PRO A 99 -0.22 -23.39 5.82
CA PRO A 99 -0.76 -22.10 5.38
C PRO A 99 -1.09 -22.05 3.87
N GLN A 100 -0.39 -22.83 3.06
CA GLN A 100 -0.64 -22.97 1.62
C GLN A 100 -1.96 -23.70 1.34
N ALA A 101 -2.32 -24.70 2.16
CA ALA A 101 -3.62 -25.36 2.09
C ALA A 101 -4.77 -24.41 2.49
N VAL A 102 -4.57 -23.59 3.54
CA VAL A 102 -5.53 -22.54 3.91
C VAL A 102 -5.70 -21.54 2.75
N LEU A 103 -4.60 -21.02 2.18
CA LEU A 103 -4.65 -20.11 1.03
C LEU A 103 -5.36 -20.75 -0.18
N ALA A 104 -5.17 -22.04 -0.44
CA ALA A 104 -5.89 -22.75 -1.50
C ALA A 104 -7.41 -22.79 -1.23
N MET A 105 -7.84 -22.96 0.02
CA MET A 105 -9.26 -22.85 0.39
C MET A 105 -9.78 -21.42 0.27
N MET A 106 -9.02 -20.40 0.71
CA MET A 106 -9.39 -18.98 0.52
C MET A 106 -9.56 -18.62 -0.97
N ARG A 107 -8.69 -19.16 -1.84
CA ARG A 107 -8.81 -19.01 -3.30
C ARG A 107 -10.06 -19.69 -3.86
N LYS A 108 -10.40 -20.91 -3.40
CA LYS A 108 -11.66 -21.58 -3.80
C LYS A 108 -12.89 -20.77 -3.39
N ILE A 109 -12.95 -20.29 -2.13
CA ILE A 109 -14.08 -19.48 -1.62
C ILE A 109 -14.25 -18.20 -2.45
N ALA A 110 -13.15 -17.50 -2.76
CA ALA A 110 -13.17 -16.30 -3.59
C ALA A 110 -13.57 -16.58 -5.07
N GLN A 111 -13.43 -17.81 -5.55
CA GLN A 111 -13.88 -18.24 -6.89
C GLN A 111 -15.36 -18.64 -6.94
N LEU A 112 -16.07 -18.70 -5.81
CA LEU A 112 -17.52 -18.95 -5.79
C LEU A 112 -18.36 -17.70 -6.09
N ILE A 113 -17.74 -16.53 -6.27
CA ILE A 113 -18.43 -15.26 -6.54
C ILE A 113 -18.05 -14.67 -7.91
N PRO A 114 -18.92 -13.87 -8.54
CA PRO A 114 -18.57 -13.08 -9.73
C PRO A 114 -17.44 -12.09 -9.43
N THR A 115 -16.55 -11.87 -10.39
CA THR A 115 -15.52 -10.83 -10.29
C THR A 115 -16.12 -9.42 -10.29
N HIS A 116 -15.55 -8.51 -9.51
CA HIS A 116 -16.02 -7.12 -9.38
C HIS A 116 -15.59 -6.30 -10.61
N THR A 117 -16.34 -6.45 -11.71
CA THR A 117 -16.03 -5.84 -13.01
C THR A 117 -16.62 -4.44 -13.22
N ARG A 118 -17.55 -4.00 -12.37
CA ARG A 118 -18.15 -2.66 -12.40
C ARG A 118 -17.63 -1.83 -11.23
N ARG A 119 -17.50 -0.51 -11.42
CA ARG A 119 -17.21 0.45 -10.34
C ARG A 119 -18.35 1.47 -10.26
N SER A 120 -18.75 1.85 -9.05
CA SER A 120 -19.59 3.03 -8.82
C SER A 120 -18.76 4.31 -8.99
N ASP A 121 -19.41 5.45 -9.21
CA ASP A 121 -18.70 6.71 -9.36
C ASP A 121 -18.08 7.22 -8.06
N GLU A 122 -18.67 6.90 -6.90
CA GLU A 122 -18.04 7.08 -5.58
C GLU A 122 -16.69 6.33 -5.49
N SER A 123 -16.66 5.04 -5.80
CA SER A 123 -15.41 4.26 -5.73
C SER A 123 -14.43 4.57 -6.87
N ARG A 124 -14.86 5.29 -7.92
CA ARG A 124 -13.95 5.92 -8.90
C ARG A 124 -13.36 7.21 -8.36
N ALA A 125 -14.17 8.09 -7.75
CA ALA A 125 -13.74 9.34 -7.14
C ALA A 125 -12.79 9.12 -5.96
N MET A 126 -13.09 8.14 -5.10
CA MET A 126 -12.33 7.79 -3.89
C MET A 126 -11.22 6.76 -4.14
N GLN A 127 -11.00 6.35 -5.40
CA GLN A 127 -10.02 5.32 -5.83
C GLN A 127 -10.04 3.99 -5.03
N GLN A 128 -11.18 3.64 -4.45
CA GLN A 128 -11.38 2.42 -3.66
C GLN A 128 -11.25 1.15 -4.52
N LEU A 129 -10.69 0.08 -3.92
CA LEU A 129 -10.64 -1.27 -4.47
C LEU A 129 -10.93 -2.27 -3.34
N SER A 130 -11.92 -3.15 -3.52
CA SER A 130 -12.17 -4.28 -2.61
C SER A 130 -10.89 -5.03 -2.25
N THR A 131 -10.74 -5.42 -0.98
CA THR A 131 -9.65 -6.32 -0.55
C THR A 131 -10.03 -7.78 -0.78
N PRO A 132 -9.53 -8.49 -1.81
CA PRO A 132 -9.99 -9.84 -2.10
C PRO A 132 -9.45 -10.84 -1.05
N LEU A 133 -10.31 -11.74 -0.59
CA LEU A 133 -10.04 -12.72 0.49
C LEU A 133 -8.66 -13.42 0.42
N PRO A 134 -8.14 -13.88 -0.73
CA PRO A 134 -6.82 -14.52 -0.77
C PRO A 134 -5.67 -13.57 -0.40
N LEU A 135 -5.80 -12.27 -0.68
CA LEU A 135 -4.86 -11.25 -0.23
C LEU A 135 -5.11 -10.89 1.24
N ALA A 136 -6.37 -10.77 1.67
CA ALA A 136 -6.69 -10.50 3.07
C ALA A 136 -6.07 -11.54 4.03
N PHE A 137 -6.15 -12.82 3.66
CA PHE A 137 -5.49 -13.91 4.39
C PHE A 137 -3.96 -13.79 4.39
N ILE A 138 -3.34 -13.44 3.26
CA ILE A 138 -1.88 -13.26 3.17
C ILE A 138 -1.44 -12.09 4.06
N THR A 139 -2.16 -10.96 4.02
CA THR A 139 -1.90 -9.77 4.81
C THR A 139 -2.02 -10.06 6.31
N ALA A 140 -3.10 -10.70 6.76
CA ALA A 140 -3.26 -11.11 8.16
C ALA A 140 -2.20 -12.15 8.62
N ARG A 141 -1.76 -13.05 7.73
CA ARG A 141 -0.66 -13.99 8.01
C ARG A 141 0.72 -13.33 8.03
N ALA A 142 0.93 -12.26 7.27
CA ALA A 142 2.16 -11.48 7.27
C ALA A 142 2.27 -10.60 8.53
N ALA A 143 1.14 -10.04 8.99
CA ALA A 143 1.03 -9.33 10.27
C ALA A 143 1.16 -10.25 11.52
N ALA A 144 1.20 -11.58 11.32
CA ALA A 144 1.47 -12.58 12.35
C ALA A 144 0.53 -12.56 13.59
N ILE A 145 -0.71 -12.06 13.40
CA ILE A 145 -1.70 -11.79 14.47
C ILE A 145 -1.89 -12.98 15.43
N VAL A 146 -1.90 -12.68 16.73
CA VAL A 146 -2.18 -13.59 17.84
C VAL A 146 -3.33 -13.07 18.72
N SER A 147 -3.90 -13.91 19.58
CA SER A 147 -5.01 -13.54 20.46
C SER A 147 -4.69 -12.47 21.52
N ALA A 148 -3.41 -12.15 21.72
CA ALA A 148 -2.96 -11.06 22.59
C ALA A 148 -2.96 -9.68 21.89
N ASP A 149 -3.20 -9.63 20.58
CA ASP A 149 -3.18 -8.37 19.82
C ASP A 149 -4.44 -7.53 19.99
N LEU A 150 -4.27 -6.22 19.85
CA LEU A 150 -5.33 -5.29 19.48
C LEU A 150 -5.08 -4.86 18.04
N VAL A 151 -5.95 -5.32 17.13
CA VAL A 151 -5.87 -5.06 15.69
C VAL A 151 -6.77 -3.88 15.33
N LEU A 152 -6.19 -2.82 14.80
CA LEU A 152 -6.94 -1.70 14.22
C LEU A 152 -7.02 -1.85 12.70
N GLU A 153 -8.22 -1.72 12.14
CA GLU A 153 -8.44 -1.56 10.69
C GLU A 153 -9.02 -0.18 10.37
N PRO A 154 -8.18 0.81 9.97
CA PRO A 154 -8.59 2.20 9.74
C PRO A 154 -9.55 2.44 8.55
N SER A 155 -9.70 1.45 7.67
CA SER A 155 -10.47 1.53 6.42
C SER A 155 -11.18 0.20 6.13
N ALA A 156 -12.10 -0.19 7.02
CA ALA A 156 -12.54 -1.57 7.18
C ALA A 156 -13.49 -2.13 6.10
N GLU A 157 -14.05 -1.28 5.24
CA GLU A 157 -14.94 -1.69 4.14
C GLU A 157 -16.09 -2.61 4.60
N THR A 158 -15.98 -3.92 4.32
CA THR A 158 -16.92 -4.98 4.71
C THR A 158 -16.34 -5.96 5.75
N GLY A 159 -15.08 -5.77 6.16
CA GLY A 159 -14.41 -6.53 7.22
C GLY A 159 -13.69 -7.80 6.76
N LEU A 160 -13.31 -7.90 5.47
CA LEU A 160 -12.57 -9.05 4.93
C LEU A 160 -11.14 -9.21 5.49
N LEU A 161 -10.52 -8.15 5.99
CA LEU A 161 -9.29 -8.23 6.77
C LEU A 161 -9.61 -8.52 8.25
N ALA A 162 -10.48 -7.72 8.88
CA ALA A 162 -10.97 -7.86 10.25
C ALA A 162 -11.35 -9.30 10.64
N VAL A 163 -12.06 -10.03 9.77
CA VAL A 163 -12.49 -11.41 10.08
C VAL A 163 -11.33 -12.35 10.39
N HIS A 164 -10.13 -12.11 9.85
CA HIS A 164 -8.95 -12.91 10.19
C HIS A 164 -8.41 -12.63 11.61
N ALA A 165 -8.55 -11.39 12.12
CA ALA A 165 -8.22 -11.06 13.50
C ALA A 165 -9.24 -11.69 14.48
N GLU A 166 -10.53 -11.69 14.14
CA GLU A 166 -11.57 -12.35 14.94
C GLU A 166 -11.35 -13.88 14.99
N ILE A 167 -10.99 -14.50 13.85
CA ILE A 167 -10.63 -15.93 13.80
C ILE A 167 -9.37 -16.23 14.63
N ALA A 168 -8.43 -15.29 14.72
CA ALA A 168 -7.26 -15.39 15.60
C ALA A 168 -7.58 -15.12 17.09
N GLN A 169 -8.83 -14.77 17.41
CA GLN A 169 -9.30 -14.37 18.75
C GLN A 169 -8.55 -13.15 19.32
N ALA A 170 -8.08 -12.26 18.44
CA ALA A 170 -7.52 -10.97 18.82
C ALA A 170 -8.63 -9.97 19.19
N SER A 171 -8.28 -8.90 19.89
CA SER A 171 -9.16 -7.74 20.06
C SER A 171 -9.16 -6.90 18.78
N LEU A 172 -10.29 -6.27 18.44
CA LEU A 172 -10.42 -5.44 17.24
C LEU A 172 -10.87 -4.02 17.59
N ALA A 173 -10.44 -3.07 16.76
CA ALA A 173 -11.11 -1.79 16.55
C ALA A 173 -11.24 -1.55 15.03
N LEU A 174 -12.39 -1.05 14.57
CA LEU A 174 -12.67 -0.83 13.15
C LEU A 174 -12.97 0.64 12.89
N ASN A 175 -12.61 1.15 11.72
CA ASN A 175 -13.01 2.47 11.27
C ASN A 175 -13.41 2.43 9.80
N GLU A 176 -14.54 3.06 9.47
CA GLU A 176 -15.03 3.15 8.10
C GLU A 176 -15.77 4.47 7.91
N PHE A 177 -15.38 5.25 6.90
CA PHE A 177 -15.89 6.60 6.70
C PHE A 177 -17.33 6.61 6.16
N SER A 178 -17.65 5.68 5.25
CA SER A 178 -19.00 5.54 4.70
C SER A 178 -19.97 5.07 5.78
N GLY A 179 -21.07 5.82 5.99
CA GLY A 179 -22.05 5.50 7.02
C GLY A 179 -22.68 4.12 6.83
N MET A 180 -23.13 3.81 5.61
CA MET A 180 -23.74 2.52 5.27
C MET A 180 -22.78 1.37 5.58
N ARG A 181 -21.51 1.46 5.16
CA ARG A 181 -20.50 0.42 5.42
C ARG A 181 -20.17 0.31 6.91
N ALA A 182 -20.06 1.42 7.64
CA ALA A 182 -19.83 1.41 9.08
C ALA A 182 -20.98 0.75 9.87
N ASP A 183 -22.23 0.94 9.42
CA ASP A 183 -23.40 0.31 10.03
C ASP A 183 -23.52 -1.19 9.65
N LEU A 184 -23.21 -1.55 8.40
CA LEU A 184 -23.06 -2.95 7.97
C LEU A 184 -21.98 -3.67 8.78
N LEU A 185 -20.83 -3.03 9.04
CA LEU A 185 -19.77 -3.55 9.91
C LEU A 185 -20.24 -3.75 11.34
N ARG A 186 -21.08 -2.87 11.90
CA ARG A 186 -21.67 -3.06 13.25
C ARG A 186 -22.58 -4.30 13.31
N LEU A 187 -23.30 -4.62 12.23
CA LEU A 187 -24.12 -5.83 12.16
C LEU A 187 -23.28 -7.10 11.95
N LEU A 188 -22.17 -7.03 11.21
CA LEU A 188 -21.24 -8.14 11.01
C LEU A 188 -20.35 -8.41 12.24
N PHE A 189 -19.98 -7.36 12.99
CA PHE A 189 -19.07 -7.38 14.14
C PHE A 189 -19.69 -6.72 15.39
N PRO A 190 -20.84 -7.21 15.91
CA PRO A 190 -21.65 -6.52 16.94
C PRO A 190 -21.05 -6.43 18.34
N ARG A 191 -19.78 -6.83 18.52
CA ARG A 191 -19.01 -6.69 19.77
C ARG A 191 -17.73 -5.86 19.59
N VAL A 192 -17.52 -5.28 18.42
CA VAL A 192 -16.32 -4.55 18.03
C VAL A 192 -16.66 -3.05 17.93
N PRO A 193 -15.85 -2.15 18.50
CA PRO A 193 -16.05 -0.71 18.33
C PRO A 193 -15.74 -0.30 16.88
N THR A 194 -16.76 0.25 16.20
CA THR A 194 -16.67 0.74 14.81
C THR A 194 -16.83 2.26 14.77
N PHE A 195 -15.75 2.94 14.39
CA PHE A 195 -15.63 4.39 14.27
C PHE A 195 -15.85 4.89 12.83
N ARG A 196 -15.93 6.22 12.66
CA ARG A 196 -16.22 6.89 11.37
C ARG A 196 -15.31 8.09 11.08
N HIS A 197 -14.10 8.08 11.60
CA HIS A 197 -13.10 9.13 11.40
C HIS A 197 -12.48 9.07 9.98
N ALA A 198 -11.94 10.19 9.52
CA ALA A 198 -11.07 10.18 8.34
C ALA A 198 -9.78 9.41 8.67
N ALA A 199 -9.48 8.34 7.93
CA ALA A 199 -8.36 7.43 8.25
C ALA A 199 -6.98 8.12 8.29
N ALA A 200 -6.82 9.26 7.60
CA ALA A 200 -5.60 10.08 7.61
C ALA A 200 -5.36 10.82 8.95
N ASN A 201 -6.41 10.98 9.76
CA ASN A 201 -6.42 11.68 11.06
C ASN A 201 -6.93 10.75 12.18
N ILE A 202 -6.79 9.43 12.01
CA ILE A 202 -7.31 8.47 12.99
C ILE A 202 -6.56 8.56 14.33
N ASP A 203 -5.27 8.89 14.32
CA ASP A 203 -4.44 9.08 15.51
C ASP A 203 -4.89 10.30 16.34
N ASP A 204 -5.39 11.36 15.68
CA ASP A 204 -5.92 12.58 16.31
C ASP A 204 -7.31 12.39 16.96
N HIS A 205 -7.97 11.25 16.70
CA HIS A 205 -9.40 11.08 16.94
C HIS A 205 -9.79 9.79 17.66
N LEU A 206 -8.95 8.76 17.62
CA LEU A 206 -9.16 7.51 18.33
C LEU A 206 -8.99 7.73 19.84
N ASP A 207 -9.81 7.08 20.66
CA ASP A 207 -9.67 7.15 22.12
C ASP A 207 -8.28 6.62 22.53
N ALA A 208 -7.56 7.40 23.34
CA ALA A 208 -6.21 7.07 23.80
C ALA A 208 -6.11 5.77 24.63
N ILE A 209 -7.23 5.14 25.01
CA ILE A 209 -7.28 3.78 25.56
C ILE A 209 -7.02 2.70 24.48
N ILE A 210 -7.31 2.98 23.21
CA ILE A 210 -7.21 2.04 22.08
C ILE A 210 -5.80 2.14 21.49
N LYS A 211 -4.88 1.31 22.03
CA LYS A 211 -3.47 1.27 21.61
C LYS A 211 -3.19 -0.01 20.81
N PRO A 212 -3.37 -0.01 19.47
CA PRO A 212 -3.21 -1.21 18.67
C PRO A 212 -1.76 -1.70 18.66
N SER A 213 -1.58 -3.02 18.76
CA SER A 213 -0.31 -3.69 18.51
C SER A 213 -0.09 -4.00 17.03
N VAL A 214 -1.18 -4.10 16.26
CA VAL A 214 -1.20 -4.36 14.82
C VAL A 214 -2.15 -3.37 14.14
N ILE A 215 -1.70 -2.76 13.05
CA ILE A 215 -2.56 -2.00 12.14
C ILE A 215 -2.62 -2.76 10.82
N LEU A 216 -3.82 -3.00 10.31
CA LEU A 216 -4.06 -3.74 9.08
C LEU A 216 -4.94 -2.89 8.16
N MET A 217 -4.58 -2.72 6.88
CA MET A 217 -5.37 -1.89 5.96
C MET A 217 -5.10 -2.21 4.49
N ASN A 218 -6.05 -1.83 3.64
CA ASN A 218 -5.89 -1.62 2.21
C ASN A 218 -6.22 -0.14 1.92
N PRO A 219 -5.25 0.78 2.04
CA PRO A 219 -5.52 2.21 1.96
C PRO A 219 -5.93 2.61 0.54
N PRO A 220 -6.84 3.59 0.38
CA PRO A 220 -7.18 4.10 -0.95
C PRO A 220 -5.94 4.71 -1.62
N PHE A 221 -5.75 4.45 -2.91
CA PHE A 221 -4.73 5.14 -3.71
C PHE A 221 -4.98 6.65 -3.62
N THR A 222 -3.91 7.42 -3.43
CA THR A 222 -3.97 8.82 -2.97
C THR A 222 -4.90 9.69 -3.80
N VAL A 223 -6.13 9.81 -3.34
CA VAL A 223 -6.99 10.98 -3.58
C VAL A 223 -6.57 11.99 -2.51
N PRO A 224 -5.88 13.08 -2.86
CA PRO A 224 -5.79 14.20 -1.94
C PRO A 224 -7.22 14.68 -1.72
N CYS A 225 -7.77 14.43 -0.52
CA CYS A 225 -9.06 14.98 -0.15
C CYS A 225 -8.96 16.51 -0.30
N SER A 226 -9.98 17.14 -0.89
CA SER A 226 -9.98 18.59 -1.15
C SER A 226 -10.17 19.45 0.11
N CYS A 227 -9.90 18.89 1.29
CA CYS A 227 -9.49 19.64 2.47
C CYS A 227 -8.16 20.34 2.17
N SER A 228 -8.14 21.67 2.24
CA SER A 228 -6.92 22.45 2.07
C SER A 228 -6.04 22.36 3.32
N GLY A 229 -5.43 21.19 3.57
CA GLY A 229 -4.75 20.91 4.84
C GLY A 229 -3.49 20.02 4.79
N VAL A 230 -2.64 20.24 5.80
CA VAL A 230 -1.35 19.64 6.21
C VAL A 230 -0.78 18.47 5.39
N LYS A 231 0.43 18.69 4.82
CA LYS A 231 1.31 17.60 4.37
C LYS A 231 2.11 17.00 5.53
N HIS A 232 1.52 16.07 6.28
CA HIS A 232 2.26 15.12 7.13
C HIS A 232 2.03 13.69 6.64
N CYS A 233 2.72 13.33 5.55
CA CYS A 233 2.71 11.94 5.04
C CYS A 233 3.59 11.04 5.92
N HIS A 234 3.09 10.66 7.09
CA HIS A 234 3.54 9.42 7.72
C HIS A 234 3.39 8.28 6.70
N HIS A 235 4.45 7.49 6.55
CA HIS A 235 4.58 6.58 5.41
C HIS A 235 3.65 5.38 5.55
N LEU A 236 2.51 5.39 4.84
CA LEU A 236 1.72 4.19 4.57
C LEU A 236 2.37 3.34 3.44
N GLY A 237 3.66 3.06 3.61
CA GLY A 237 4.30 1.87 3.06
C GLY A 237 4.09 0.69 4.01
N PHE A 238 4.33 -0.52 3.53
CA PHE A 238 4.20 -1.74 4.35
C PHE A 238 5.36 -1.83 5.35
N SER A 239 5.22 -1.19 6.52
CA SER A 239 6.19 -1.21 7.62
C SER A 239 5.50 -1.31 8.98
N GLY A 240 6.20 -1.91 9.95
CA GLY A 240 5.77 -1.99 11.34
C GLY A 240 6.96 -1.69 12.24
N GLU A 241 7.10 -0.43 12.65
CA GLU A 241 8.29 0.09 13.34
C GLU A 241 7.92 0.95 14.54
N ARG A 242 8.87 1.12 15.47
CA ARG A 242 8.73 1.93 16.70
C ARG A 242 9.42 3.29 16.52
N THR A 243 8.73 4.36 16.92
CA THR A 243 9.14 5.75 16.67
C THR A 243 10.18 6.28 17.68
N VAL A 244 11.19 7.01 17.21
CA VAL A 244 12.11 7.86 18.01
C VAL A 244 12.50 9.11 17.17
N PRO A 245 12.54 10.35 17.72
CA PRO A 245 12.67 11.59 16.90
C PRO A 245 14.03 12.34 17.00
N VAL A 246 14.47 13.01 15.91
CA VAL A 246 15.61 13.97 15.85
C VAL A 246 15.34 15.09 14.80
N MET A 247 16.03 16.25 14.90
CA MET A 247 15.77 17.53 14.17
C MET A 247 16.93 17.98 13.22
N SER A 248 16.69 18.96 12.31
CA SER A 248 17.53 20.17 12.03
C SER A 248 17.36 20.80 10.60
N ALA A 249 18.04 21.93 10.29
CA ALA A 249 17.89 22.80 9.09
C ALA A 249 19.19 23.66 8.86
N ARG A 250 19.35 24.74 8.03
CA ARG A 250 18.45 25.70 7.35
C ARG A 250 19.16 26.61 6.28
N ARG A 251 18.80 26.57 4.98
CA ARG A 251 19.03 27.64 3.93
C ARG A 251 20.50 28.01 3.57
N PRO A 252 20.81 29.04 2.71
CA PRO A 252 20.03 29.85 1.73
C PRO A 252 20.59 29.62 0.27
N PRO A 253 20.73 30.57 -0.70
CA PRO A 253 20.05 31.84 -1.06
C PRO A 253 19.60 31.95 -2.57
N GLY A 254 19.18 33.13 -3.06
CA GLY A 254 19.65 33.65 -4.37
C GLY A 254 18.71 33.90 -5.58
N ARG A 255 17.78 34.89 -5.53
CA ARG A 255 17.42 35.85 -6.62
C ARG A 255 16.17 36.70 -6.29
N SER A 256 16.14 37.95 -6.79
CA SER A 256 15.08 38.96 -6.56
C SER A 256 13.93 38.86 -7.58
N ARG A 257 12.68 39.08 -7.15
CA ARG A 257 11.48 39.32 -8.01
C ARG A 257 10.46 40.21 -7.28
N ALA A 258 9.55 40.88 -7.98
CA ALA A 258 8.46 41.69 -7.41
C ALA A 258 7.21 40.86 -7.04
N LYS A 259 6.26 41.47 -6.32
CA LYS A 259 4.98 40.90 -5.88
C LYS A 259 3.80 41.68 -6.49
N ALA A 260 2.62 41.09 -6.49
CA ALA A 260 1.35 41.79 -6.59
C ALA A 260 0.38 41.39 -5.48
N GLU A 261 -0.57 42.27 -5.17
CA GLU A 261 -1.58 42.05 -4.14
C GLU A 261 -2.98 41.85 -4.73
N GLU A 262 -3.18 40.80 -5.54
CA GLU A 262 -4.53 40.37 -5.92
C GLU A 262 -4.81 38.87 -5.70
N ARG A 263 -4.44 38.37 -4.50
CA ARG A 263 -5.30 37.51 -3.66
C ARG A 263 -4.61 37.07 -2.37
N CYS A 264 -4.31 38.04 -1.51
CA CYS A 264 -4.14 37.79 -0.07
C CYS A 264 -5.51 37.41 0.56
N ARG A 265 -6.04 36.22 0.20
CA ARG A 265 -7.06 35.59 1.05
C ARG A 265 -6.35 35.12 2.33
N HIS A 266 -6.98 35.31 3.48
CA HIS A 266 -6.60 34.56 4.68
C HIS A 266 -6.76 33.06 4.37
N ALA A 267 -5.63 32.36 4.24
CA ALA A 267 -5.63 30.90 4.19
C ALA A 267 -5.89 30.37 5.61
N ALA A 268 -6.53 29.21 5.71
CA ALA A 268 -6.69 28.54 7.00
C ALA A 268 -5.32 28.27 7.65
N SER A 269 -5.27 28.39 8.98
CA SER A 269 -4.03 28.48 9.76
C SER A 269 -3.35 27.12 9.96
N GLU A 270 -2.28 26.86 9.21
CA GLU A 270 -1.42 25.68 9.35
C GLU A 270 0.02 26.09 9.03
N THR A 271 1.01 25.95 9.91
CA THR A 271 1.32 24.84 10.82
C THR A 271 1.88 25.37 12.13
N TRP A 272 1.66 24.65 13.24
CA TRP A 272 2.24 25.01 14.55
C TRP A 272 3.78 25.00 14.55
N PRO A 273 4.42 26.09 15.05
CA PRO A 273 5.67 25.97 15.79
C PRO A 273 5.42 25.26 17.13
N PRO A 274 6.44 24.72 17.82
CA PRO A 274 6.25 23.96 19.06
C PRO A 274 5.73 24.78 20.26
N ASP A 275 5.50 26.08 20.08
CA ASP A 275 4.87 27.01 21.05
C ASP A 275 3.36 27.20 20.84
N GLY A 276 2.78 26.66 19.77
CA GLY A 276 1.36 26.78 19.44
C GLY A 276 0.92 28.16 18.91
N THR A 277 1.85 29.04 18.56
CA THR A 277 1.54 30.39 18.07
C THR A 277 0.95 30.40 16.64
N VAL A 278 0.19 31.46 16.33
CA VAL A 278 -0.47 31.65 15.02
C VAL A 278 0.45 32.45 14.08
N GLU A 279 1.18 31.76 13.21
CA GLU A 279 1.99 32.41 12.18
C GLU A 279 1.10 32.87 10.99
N HIS A 280 1.04 34.18 10.75
CA HIS A 280 0.48 34.71 9.51
C HIS A 280 1.41 34.35 8.32
N ARG A 281 0.85 33.84 7.23
CA ARG A 281 1.61 33.40 6.05
C ARG A 281 1.12 34.05 4.76
N LEU A 282 2.06 34.32 3.85
CA LEU A 282 1.79 34.72 2.47
C LEU A 282 1.83 33.51 1.54
N ARG A 283 0.97 33.54 0.53
CA ARG A 283 0.92 32.58 -0.59
C ARG A 283 1.28 33.33 -1.87
N LEU A 284 2.45 33.02 -2.44
CA LEU A 284 2.79 33.39 -3.81
C LEU A 284 2.20 32.33 -4.75
N VAL A 285 1.54 32.78 -5.81
CA VAL A 285 1.05 31.91 -6.89
C VAL A 285 1.81 32.26 -8.16
N ARG A 286 2.22 31.24 -8.93
CA ARG A 286 2.82 31.29 -10.27
C ARG A 286 1.92 30.49 -11.22
N PRO A 287 2.07 30.63 -12.55
CA PRO A 287 1.32 29.81 -13.51
C PRO A 287 1.49 28.29 -13.33
N ALA A 288 2.64 27.85 -12.80
CA ALA A 288 2.98 26.43 -12.63
C ALA A 288 3.34 26.01 -11.19
N ASP A 289 3.27 26.91 -10.19
CA ASP A 289 3.75 26.62 -8.82
C ASP A 289 3.05 27.48 -7.73
N GLU A 290 3.12 27.04 -6.48
CA GLU A 290 2.58 27.73 -5.30
C GLU A 290 3.57 27.68 -4.12
N LEU A 291 4.14 28.84 -3.77
CA LEU A 291 5.06 28.98 -2.63
C LEU A 291 4.36 29.63 -1.42
N ARG A 292 4.55 29.06 -0.23
CA ARG A 292 4.06 29.59 1.05
C ARG A 292 5.22 29.91 1.99
N PHE A 293 5.12 31.02 2.72
CA PHE A 293 6.15 31.46 3.67
C PHE A 293 5.57 32.45 4.71
N GLY A 294 6.25 32.64 5.83
CA GLY A 294 5.85 33.56 6.90
C GLY A 294 5.73 35.02 6.46
N LEU A 295 4.79 35.75 7.05
CA LEU A 295 4.58 37.17 6.80
C LEU A 295 5.82 37.98 7.18
N ASP A 296 6.47 37.67 8.30
CA ASP A 296 7.70 38.35 8.75
C ASP A 296 8.86 38.14 7.76
N ALA A 297 8.96 36.93 7.19
CA ALA A 297 9.93 36.60 6.15
C ALA A 297 9.68 37.36 4.82
N SER A 298 8.57 38.09 4.67
CA SER A 298 8.38 39.02 3.54
C SER A 298 9.25 40.27 3.64
N ALA A 299 9.62 40.71 4.84
CA ALA A 299 10.56 41.82 5.03
C ALA A 299 11.99 41.49 4.56
N GLU A 300 12.35 40.19 4.49
CA GLU A 300 13.61 39.71 3.90
C GLU A 300 13.61 39.75 2.35
N THR A 301 12.49 40.10 1.71
CA THR A 301 12.31 39.96 0.26
C THR A 301 12.30 41.29 -0.48
N HIS A 302 12.82 41.30 -1.72
CA HIS A 302 12.76 42.46 -2.64
C HIS A 302 11.36 42.68 -3.25
N TRP A 303 10.29 42.36 -2.53
CA TRP A 303 8.93 42.26 -3.05
C TRP A 303 8.16 43.56 -2.79
N GLN A 304 8.05 44.39 -3.81
CA GLN A 304 7.28 45.63 -3.75
C GLN A 304 5.79 45.37 -4.05
N PRO A 305 4.85 46.16 -3.50
CA PRO A 305 3.46 46.20 -3.95
C PRO A 305 3.37 46.66 -5.42
N THR A 306 2.36 46.19 -6.15
CA THR A 306 2.05 46.66 -7.50
C THR A 306 0.55 46.56 -7.78
N THR A 307 0.07 47.25 -8.83
CA THR A 307 -1.35 47.28 -9.18
C THR A 307 -1.80 46.00 -9.90
N ARG A 308 -3.11 45.79 -9.95
CA ARG A 308 -3.77 44.71 -10.68
C ARG A 308 -3.39 44.65 -12.16
N GLU A 309 -3.25 45.80 -12.79
CA GLU A 309 -2.99 45.96 -14.23
C GLU A 309 -1.56 45.52 -14.55
N ILE A 310 -0.60 45.98 -13.73
CA ILE A 310 0.82 45.57 -13.84
C ILE A 310 0.96 44.08 -13.53
N PHE A 311 0.19 43.55 -12.56
CA PHE A 311 0.19 42.12 -12.28
C PHE A 311 -0.33 41.28 -13.44
N ALA A 312 -1.47 41.66 -14.03
CA ALA A 312 -2.06 40.93 -15.16
C ALA A 312 -1.08 40.86 -16.35
N GLN A 313 -0.42 41.98 -16.68
CA GLN A 313 0.60 42.02 -17.73
C GLN A 313 1.80 41.11 -17.43
N MET A 314 2.32 41.15 -16.20
CA MET A 314 3.44 40.30 -15.77
C MET A 314 3.06 38.81 -15.67
N TRP A 315 1.80 38.53 -15.33
CA TRP A 315 1.25 37.17 -15.28
C TRP A 315 1.07 36.59 -16.68
N GLU A 316 0.46 37.32 -17.63
CA GLU A 316 0.35 36.86 -19.02
C GLU A 316 1.72 36.68 -19.68
N ALA A 317 2.68 37.58 -19.40
CA ALA A 317 4.06 37.41 -19.84
C ALA A 317 4.74 36.17 -19.24
N GLU A 318 4.47 35.82 -17.97
CA GLU A 318 5.01 34.59 -17.36
C GLU A 318 4.29 33.33 -17.89
N VAL A 319 2.97 33.38 -18.14
CA VAL A 319 2.20 32.29 -18.79
C VAL A 319 2.70 32.03 -20.21
N ALA A 320 2.87 33.08 -21.03
CA ALA A 320 3.35 32.96 -22.40
C ALA A 320 4.81 32.48 -22.51
N ALA A 321 5.56 32.52 -21.39
CA ALA A 321 6.92 31.99 -21.27
C ALA A 321 6.98 30.56 -20.72
N VAL A 322 5.86 29.93 -20.34
CA VAL A 322 5.82 28.52 -19.93
C VAL A 322 5.86 27.62 -21.18
N PRO A 323 6.85 26.70 -21.31
CA PRO A 323 6.83 25.71 -22.39
C PRO A 323 5.64 24.76 -22.24
N GLU A 324 4.96 24.46 -23.36
CA GLU A 324 3.83 23.52 -23.41
C GLU A 324 4.20 22.13 -22.85
N PHE A 325 5.45 21.70 -23.04
CA PHE A 325 5.98 20.43 -22.55
C PHE A 325 7.31 20.65 -21.79
N THR A 326 7.49 19.92 -20.68
CA THR A 326 8.74 19.88 -19.93
C THR A 326 9.30 18.45 -19.92
N THR A 327 10.38 18.22 -20.66
CA THR A 327 11.06 16.92 -20.68
C THR A 327 11.75 16.64 -19.34
N SER A 328 11.49 15.47 -18.76
CA SER A 328 12.13 15.02 -17.52
C SER A 328 12.31 13.50 -17.55
N THR A 329 13.39 13.01 -16.91
CA THR A 329 13.74 11.59 -16.88
C THR A 329 13.41 10.98 -15.53
N PHE A 330 12.64 9.90 -15.53
CA PHE A 330 12.29 9.13 -14.34
C PHE A 330 12.71 7.67 -14.54
N HIS A 331 13.14 7.00 -13.47
CA HIS A 331 13.41 5.58 -13.49
C HIS A 331 12.28 4.84 -12.76
N VAL A 332 11.72 3.81 -13.41
CA VAL A 332 10.56 3.08 -12.91
C VAL A 332 10.79 1.59 -13.10
N VAL A 333 10.69 0.80 -12.01
CA VAL A 333 10.73 -0.67 -12.09
C VAL A 333 9.31 -1.19 -12.27
N THR A 334 9.08 -1.97 -13.32
CA THR A 334 7.77 -2.47 -13.74
C THR A 334 7.70 -3.99 -13.61
N GLY A 335 6.51 -4.57 -13.79
CA GLY A 335 6.30 -6.02 -13.74
C GLY A 335 6.20 -6.59 -12.32
N LEU A 336 6.73 -7.79 -12.10
CA LEU A 336 6.61 -8.51 -10.83
C LEU A 336 7.64 -7.98 -9.80
N LEU A 337 7.20 -7.04 -8.96
CA LEU A 337 8.07 -6.44 -7.92
C LEU A 337 8.29 -7.35 -6.70
N LEU A 338 7.30 -8.15 -6.30
CA LEU A 338 7.39 -8.98 -5.08
C LEU A 338 8.58 -9.96 -5.04
N PRO A 339 8.96 -10.68 -6.13
CA PRO A 339 10.14 -11.54 -6.15
C PRO A 339 11.47 -10.81 -5.94
N ILE A 340 11.54 -9.51 -6.26
CA ILE A 340 12.76 -8.68 -6.16
C ILE A 340 12.65 -7.61 -5.06
N TRP A 341 11.62 -7.65 -4.21
CA TRP A 341 11.31 -6.55 -3.28
C TRP A 341 12.50 -6.17 -2.39
N ARG A 342 13.24 -7.16 -1.85
CA ARG A 342 14.44 -6.98 -1.03
C ARG A 342 15.70 -6.53 -1.81
N ARG A 343 15.60 -6.32 -3.12
CA ARG A 343 16.68 -5.86 -4.01
C ARG A 343 16.40 -4.43 -4.53
N LEU A 344 15.15 -3.99 -4.45
CA LEU A 344 14.79 -2.58 -4.55
C LEU A 344 15.39 -1.82 -3.35
N PRO A 345 15.72 -0.52 -3.47
CA PRO A 345 15.97 0.34 -2.31
C PRO A 345 14.74 0.37 -1.39
N ASP A 346 14.90 0.74 -0.12
CA ASP A 346 13.75 0.93 0.79
C ASP A 346 13.14 2.34 0.66
N ASP A 347 13.96 3.35 0.31
CA ASP A 347 13.56 4.76 0.14
C ASP A 347 12.53 5.00 -0.97
N ASP A 348 11.68 6.02 -0.79
CA ASP A 348 10.69 6.52 -1.76
C ASP A 348 9.83 5.40 -2.39
N CYS A 349 9.03 4.73 -1.55
CA CYS A 349 8.06 3.69 -1.96
C CYS A 349 6.86 4.21 -2.79
N ARG A 350 7.08 5.06 -3.80
CA ARG A 350 6.03 5.59 -4.69
C ARG A 350 5.76 4.67 -5.87
N VAL A 351 4.48 4.36 -6.10
CA VAL A 351 4.01 3.71 -7.33
C VAL A 351 3.54 4.78 -8.32
N TYR A 352 4.16 4.80 -9.49
CA TYR A 352 3.77 5.68 -10.59
C TYR A 352 2.86 4.94 -11.56
N ARG A 353 1.87 5.67 -12.08
CA ARG A 353 0.99 5.21 -13.16
C ARG A 353 1.08 6.21 -14.31
N ILE A 354 1.80 5.82 -15.35
CA ILE A 354 2.10 6.65 -16.51
C ILE A 354 1.20 6.18 -17.66
N GLN A 355 0.67 7.11 -18.45
CA GLN A 355 0.05 6.80 -19.74
C GLN A 355 0.78 7.56 -20.85
N THR A 356 1.08 6.90 -21.96
CA THR A 356 1.66 7.52 -23.15
C THR A 356 0.57 8.12 -24.04
N ASP A 357 0.96 8.96 -25.01
CA ASP A 357 0.06 9.47 -26.05
C ASP A 357 -0.48 8.35 -26.96
N SER A 358 0.28 7.26 -27.11
CA SER A 358 -0.16 6.02 -27.76
C SER A 358 -1.14 5.17 -26.93
N GLY A 359 -1.48 5.60 -25.70
CA GLY A 359 -2.44 4.93 -24.82
C GLY A 359 -1.87 3.74 -24.02
N GLU A 360 -0.57 3.47 -24.12
CA GLU A 360 0.12 2.48 -23.28
C GLU A 360 0.03 2.90 -21.81
N ARG A 361 -0.14 1.95 -20.89
CA ARG A 361 -0.31 2.20 -19.45
C ARG A 361 0.74 1.44 -18.65
N ILE A 362 1.74 2.19 -18.17
CA ILE A 362 2.85 1.67 -17.38
C ILE A 362 2.53 1.87 -15.89
N ILE A 363 2.69 0.82 -15.09
CA ILE A 363 2.61 0.87 -13.63
C ILE A 363 3.90 0.27 -13.07
N GLY A 364 4.52 0.97 -12.12
CA GLY A 364 5.75 0.51 -11.48
C GLY A 364 6.19 1.39 -10.31
N ARG A 365 7.23 0.97 -9.59
CA ARG A 365 7.80 1.74 -8.49
C ARG A 365 8.85 2.72 -9.02
N HIS A 366 8.78 3.98 -8.59
CA HIS A 366 9.81 4.98 -8.86
C HIS A 366 11.12 4.64 -8.16
N ILE A 367 12.24 4.91 -8.82
CA ILE A 367 13.59 4.83 -8.27
C ILE A 367 14.24 6.18 -8.47
N ALA A 368 14.65 6.83 -7.38
CA ALA A 368 15.40 8.08 -7.46
C ALA A 368 16.69 7.84 -8.27
N PRO A 369 17.12 8.76 -9.18
CA PRO A 369 18.27 8.54 -10.07
C PRO A 369 19.56 8.07 -9.36
N ALA A 370 19.83 8.60 -8.16
CA ALA A 370 20.98 8.23 -7.34
C ALA A 370 21.00 6.75 -6.89
N LEU A 371 19.85 6.08 -6.86
CA LEU A 371 19.69 4.69 -6.40
C LEU A 371 19.69 3.67 -7.54
N VAL A 372 19.67 4.10 -8.82
CA VAL A 372 19.58 3.21 -9.99
C VAL A 372 20.79 2.27 -10.09
N ALA A 373 22.00 2.77 -9.88
CA ALA A 373 23.21 1.94 -9.89
C ALA A 373 23.22 0.94 -8.71
N THR A 374 22.71 1.33 -7.53
CA THR A 374 22.56 0.41 -6.39
C THR A 374 21.55 -0.69 -6.71
N LEU A 375 20.44 -0.35 -7.38
CA LEU A 375 19.47 -1.34 -7.87
C LEU A 375 20.10 -2.30 -8.90
N PHE A 376 20.87 -1.80 -9.87
CA PHE A 376 21.51 -2.66 -10.88
C PHE A 376 22.53 -3.62 -10.25
N ARG A 377 23.35 -3.17 -9.30
CA ARG A 377 24.19 -4.07 -8.48
C ARG A 377 23.36 -5.08 -7.70
N ASN A 378 22.31 -4.66 -6.99
CA ASN A 378 21.43 -5.55 -6.22
C ASN A 378 20.74 -6.63 -7.06
N LEU A 379 20.49 -6.35 -8.35
CA LEU A 379 19.93 -7.29 -9.32
C LEU A 379 20.98 -8.13 -10.06
N GLY A 380 22.28 -7.81 -9.94
CA GLY A 380 23.36 -8.45 -10.70
C GLY A 380 23.37 -8.07 -12.20
N LEU A 381 22.91 -6.87 -12.53
CA LEU A 381 22.83 -6.33 -13.90
C LEU A 381 24.02 -5.44 -14.27
N ASP A 382 24.61 -4.75 -13.30
CA ASP A 382 25.97 -4.22 -13.44
C ASP A 382 26.96 -5.39 -13.51
N HIS A 383 28.09 -5.22 -14.20
CA HIS A 383 29.09 -6.29 -14.38
C HIS A 383 29.59 -6.84 -13.03
N ALA A 384 29.07 -8.00 -12.62
CA ALA A 384 29.50 -8.68 -11.41
C ALA A 384 31.00 -8.99 -11.49
N PRO A 385 31.78 -8.75 -10.42
CA PRO A 385 33.24 -8.93 -10.45
C PRO A 385 33.58 -10.40 -10.74
N SER A 386 34.27 -10.63 -11.87
CA SER A 386 34.60 -11.96 -12.38
C SER A 386 35.80 -12.58 -11.66
N VAL A 387 35.63 -12.88 -10.38
CA VAL A 387 36.55 -13.73 -9.62
C VAL A 387 36.20 -15.20 -9.91
N SER A 388 37.19 -16.05 -10.16
CA SER A 388 36.92 -17.49 -10.36
C SER A 388 36.45 -18.15 -9.06
N MET A 389 35.78 -19.30 -9.17
CA MET A 389 35.29 -20.03 -8.00
C MET A 389 36.42 -20.43 -7.03
N ASP A 390 37.60 -20.76 -7.56
CA ASP A 390 38.74 -21.23 -6.78
C ASP A 390 39.47 -20.07 -6.09
N GLU A 391 39.62 -18.92 -6.77
CA GLU A 391 40.12 -17.67 -6.15
C GLU A 391 39.17 -17.16 -5.07
N ALA A 392 37.84 -17.17 -5.34
CA ALA A 392 36.83 -16.73 -4.39
C ALA A 392 36.79 -17.62 -3.14
N TRP A 393 36.91 -18.93 -3.30
CA TRP A 393 36.99 -19.87 -2.19
C TRP A 393 38.29 -19.72 -1.40
N THR A 394 39.43 -19.68 -2.08
CA THR A 394 40.76 -19.54 -1.45
C THR A 394 40.86 -18.24 -0.66
N GLY A 395 40.48 -17.11 -1.26
CA GLY A 395 40.48 -15.80 -0.60
C GLY A 395 39.53 -15.72 0.60
N LEU A 396 38.40 -16.44 0.61
CA LEU A 396 37.51 -16.54 1.77
C LEU A 396 38.09 -17.41 2.90
N ILE A 397 38.77 -18.51 2.56
CA ILE A 397 39.39 -19.44 3.53
C ILE A 397 40.64 -18.82 4.17
N GLU A 398 41.47 -18.15 3.37
CA GLU A 398 42.63 -17.37 3.85
C GLU A 398 42.20 -16.05 4.49
N GLY A 399 41.03 -15.53 4.12
CA GLY A 399 40.43 -14.33 4.70
C GLY A 399 40.93 -13.03 4.07
N LEU A 400 41.63 -13.13 2.94
CA LEU A 400 42.08 -12.03 2.09
C LEU A 400 40.90 -11.23 1.52
N ILE A 401 39.73 -11.84 1.36
CA ILE A 401 38.52 -11.17 0.89
C ILE A 401 37.29 -11.41 1.79
N GLY A 402 36.33 -10.50 1.70
CA GLY A 402 34.91 -10.75 1.99
C GLY A 402 34.06 -10.52 0.74
N MET A 403 32.91 -11.20 0.63
CA MET A 403 32.03 -11.12 -0.54
C MET A 403 30.64 -10.63 -0.13
N GLN A 404 30.13 -9.57 -0.76
CA GLN A 404 28.75 -9.10 -0.60
C GLN A 404 27.85 -9.73 -1.66
N LEU A 405 26.69 -10.24 -1.25
CA LEU A 405 25.75 -10.96 -2.09
C LEU A 405 24.36 -10.29 -2.08
N ALA A 406 23.56 -10.57 -3.12
CA ALA A 406 22.18 -10.12 -3.20
C ALA A 406 21.32 -10.56 -2.00
N ASP A 407 20.23 -9.82 -1.76
CA ASP A 407 19.31 -9.99 -0.62
C ASP A 407 19.91 -9.66 0.75
N GLY A 408 20.95 -8.79 0.80
CA GLY A 408 21.56 -8.28 2.04
C GLY A 408 22.57 -9.23 2.70
N LEU A 409 22.96 -10.30 2.00
CA LEU A 409 23.86 -11.33 2.50
C LEU A 409 25.33 -10.93 2.35
N SER A 410 26.21 -11.47 3.19
CA SER A 410 27.67 -11.39 2.98
C SER A 410 28.42 -12.59 3.53
N LEU A 411 29.48 -13.00 2.86
CA LEU A 411 30.41 -14.05 3.28
C LEU A 411 31.71 -13.43 3.80
N ARG A 412 32.22 -13.97 4.91
CA ARG A 412 33.50 -13.56 5.50
C ARG A 412 34.19 -14.70 6.26
N ARG A 413 35.52 -14.65 6.37
CA ARG A 413 36.24 -15.43 7.38
C ARG A 413 35.88 -14.93 8.79
N SER A 414 35.44 -15.83 9.67
CA SER A 414 35.26 -15.61 11.11
C SER A 414 36.05 -16.67 11.89
N ARG A 415 36.60 -16.28 13.05
CA ARG A 415 37.11 -17.23 14.05
C ARG A 415 35.95 -17.72 14.93
N VAL A 416 35.87 -19.02 15.19
CA VAL A 416 34.83 -19.67 16.01
C VAL A 416 35.46 -20.84 16.74
N MET A 417 35.38 -20.90 18.08
CA MET A 417 35.94 -22.00 18.89
C MET A 417 37.41 -22.35 18.52
N ASN A 418 38.24 -21.32 18.31
CA ASN A 418 39.62 -21.37 17.81
C ASN A 418 39.86 -21.82 16.35
N ASP A 419 38.83 -22.29 15.66
CA ASP A 419 38.83 -22.63 14.23
C ASP A 419 38.49 -21.40 13.34
N TYR A 420 38.81 -21.47 12.05
CA TYR A 420 38.51 -20.43 11.05
C TYR A 420 37.49 -20.93 10.02
N ARG A 421 36.36 -20.25 9.92
CA ARG A 421 35.20 -20.68 9.13
C ARG A 421 34.70 -19.57 8.21
N VAL A 422 34.12 -19.98 7.08
CA VAL A 422 33.42 -19.07 6.16
C VAL A 422 32.01 -18.87 6.67
N GLU A 423 31.76 -17.72 7.29
CA GLU A 423 30.47 -17.33 7.86
C GLU A 423 29.61 -16.60 6.82
N LEU A 424 28.31 -16.92 6.78
CA LEU A 424 27.27 -16.14 6.11
C LEU A 424 26.55 -15.25 7.12
N ILE A 425 26.60 -13.93 6.91
CA ILE A 425 25.89 -12.92 7.71
C ILE A 425 24.78 -12.23 6.89
N GLY A 426 23.91 -11.48 7.57
CA GLY A 426 22.81 -10.71 6.95
C GLY A 426 21.53 -11.51 6.65
N PHE A 427 21.46 -12.78 7.04
CA PHE A 427 20.28 -13.60 6.82
C PHE A 427 19.16 -13.35 7.85
N THR A 428 17.91 -13.52 7.43
CA THR A 428 16.74 -13.48 8.32
C THR A 428 16.27 -14.89 8.69
N ASN A 429 15.59 -15.09 9.83
CA ASN A 429 15.07 -16.39 10.27
C ASN A 429 14.26 -17.16 9.19
N ALA A 430 13.47 -16.44 8.36
CA ALA A 430 12.71 -17.03 7.25
C ALA A 430 13.57 -17.61 6.10
N MET A 431 14.87 -17.27 6.04
CA MET A 431 15.83 -17.77 5.05
C MET A 431 16.53 -19.05 5.53
N VAL A 432 16.64 -19.28 6.84
CA VAL A 432 17.40 -20.39 7.44
C VAL A 432 17.02 -21.76 6.86
N PRO A 433 15.74 -22.15 6.68
CA PRO A 433 15.41 -23.45 6.08
C PRO A 433 15.89 -23.60 4.63
N ARG A 434 15.95 -22.49 3.87
CA ARG A 434 16.41 -22.48 2.47
C ARG A 434 17.93 -22.47 2.36
N LEU A 435 18.63 -21.86 3.32
CA LEU A 435 20.08 -21.84 3.40
C LEU A 435 20.61 -23.22 3.87
N LYS A 436 19.93 -23.87 4.83
CA LYS A 436 20.19 -25.28 5.19
C LYS A 436 19.97 -26.23 4.01
N ALA A 437 18.98 -25.97 3.16
CA ALA A 437 18.75 -26.71 1.92
C ALA A 437 19.78 -26.39 0.80
N LEU A 438 20.80 -25.58 1.08
CA LEU A 438 22.03 -25.44 0.28
C LEU A 438 23.25 -26.05 1.01
N GLU A 439 23.03 -26.88 2.03
CA GLU A 439 24.04 -27.55 2.88
C GLU A 439 24.92 -26.59 3.74
N LEU A 440 24.43 -25.39 4.05
CA LEU A 440 25.06 -24.56 5.09
C LEU A 440 24.83 -25.15 6.48
N ILE A 441 25.91 -25.27 7.26
CA ILE A 441 25.90 -25.68 8.66
C ILE A 441 25.32 -24.56 9.51
N SER A 442 24.55 -24.90 10.54
CA SER A 442 24.07 -23.97 11.55
C SER A 442 24.50 -24.36 12.95
N GLU A 443 25.02 -23.41 13.71
CA GLU A 443 25.33 -23.57 15.13
C GLU A 443 24.70 -22.44 15.94
N ILE A 444 24.43 -22.68 17.22
CA ILE A 444 24.05 -21.62 18.17
C ILE A 444 25.29 -21.32 19.02
N ILE A 445 25.82 -20.12 18.91
CA ILE A 445 27.07 -19.68 19.53
C ILE A 445 26.77 -18.37 20.27
N SER A 446 27.06 -18.30 21.57
CA SER A 446 26.74 -17.14 22.41
C SER A 446 25.27 -16.70 22.32
N TRP A 447 24.35 -17.67 22.25
CA TRP A 447 22.90 -17.52 22.05
C TRP A 447 22.46 -17.00 20.66
N GLU A 448 23.38 -16.69 19.76
CA GLU A 448 23.09 -16.29 18.38
C GLU A 448 23.13 -17.51 17.43
N LEU A 449 22.15 -17.61 16.53
CA LEU A 449 22.18 -18.58 15.44
C LEU A 449 23.12 -18.09 14.34
N ARG A 450 24.17 -18.85 14.02
CA ARG A 450 25.15 -18.51 12.99
C ARG A 450 25.17 -19.57 11.89
N LEU A 451 25.42 -19.15 10.64
CA LEU A 451 25.46 -20.01 9.46
C LEU A 451 26.86 -20.03 8.84
N PHE A 452 27.33 -21.21 8.46
CA PHE A 452 28.66 -21.42 7.89
C PHE A 452 28.60 -22.25 6.61
N VAL A 453 29.47 -21.93 5.66
CA VAL A 453 29.80 -22.84 4.55
C VAL A 453 30.82 -23.86 5.07
N PRO A 454 30.60 -25.18 4.89
CA PRO A 454 31.57 -26.22 5.25
C PRO A 454 32.94 -25.96 4.63
N THR A 455 34.01 -26.07 5.41
CA THR A 455 35.39 -25.97 4.95
C THR A 455 35.94 -27.27 4.32
N SER A 456 35.05 -28.22 4.03
CA SER A 456 35.35 -29.48 3.34
C SER A 456 35.56 -29.28 1.84
N ILE A 457 35.91 -30.36 1.13
CA ILE A 457 36.00 -30.40 -0.34
C ILE A 457 34.68 -30.03 -1.06
N GLU A 458 33.55 -30.03 -0.35
CA GLU A 458 32.23 -29.64 -0.87
C GLU A 458 31.98 -28.12 -0.76
N GLY A 459 32.79 -27.40 0.02
CA GLY A 459 32.68 -25.95 0.25
C GLY A 459 32.57 -25.11 -1.02
N PRO A 460 33.45 -25.30 -2.04
CA PRO A 460 33.34 -24.62 -3.33
C PRO A 460 32.01 -24.88 -4.06
N ALA A 461 31.48 -26.11 -3.97
CA ALA A 461 30.20 -26.49 -4.59
C ALA A 461 28.98 -25.94 -3.83
N ILE A 462 29.11 -25.72 -2.51
CA ILE A 462 28.12 -25.00 -1.69
C ILE A 462 28.16 -23.50 -2.02
N LEU A 463 29.36 -22.91 -2.13
CA LEU A 463 29.54 -21.52 -2.57
C LEU A 463 28.94 -21.29 -3.96
N ALA A 464 29.20 -22.16 -4.94
CA ALA A 464 28.63 -22.08 -6.29
C ALA A 464 27.10 -22.12 -6.28
N ARG A 465 26.49 -22.98 -5.44
CA ARG A 465 25.03 -23.04 -5.27
C ARG A 465 24.44 -21.80 -4.59
N LEU A 466 25.19 -21.19 -3.65
CA LEU A 466 24.80 -19.94 -3.02
C LEU A 466 24.86 -18.76 -3.99
N LEU A 467 25.96 -18.62 -4.74
CA LEU A 467 26.15 -17.55 -5.75
C LEU A 467 25.13 -17.65 -6.90
N LYS A 468 24.77 -18.87 -7.32
CA LYS A 468 23.69 -19.11 -8.30
C LYS A 468 22.30 -18.63 -7.83
N ARG A 469 22.12 -18.40 -6.52
CA ARG A 469 20.85 -17.97 -5.91
C ARG A 469 20.88 -16.49 -5.47
N HIS A 470 22.02 -16.05 -4.96
CA HIS A 470 22.30 -14.72 -4.44
C HIS A 470 23.52 -14.17 -5.19
N ALA A 471 23.27 -13.36 -6.22
CA ALA A 471 24.30 -12.85 -7.11
C ALA A 471 25.40 -12.08 -6.34
N LEU A 472 26.64 -12.17 -6.83
CA LEU A 472 27.77 -11.44 -6.28
C LEU A 472 27.63 -9.94 -6.59
N ILE A 473 27.53 -9.12 -5.54
CA ILE A 473 27.43 -7.66 -5.63
C ILE A 473 28.81 -7.02 -5.65
N ALA A 474 29.68 -7.43 -4.72
CA ALA A 474 31.02 -6.89 -4.56
C ALA A 474 31.95 -7.90 -3.90
N VAL A 475 33.25 -7.77 -4.21
CA VAL A 475 34.34 -8.37 -3.44
C VAL A 475 35.07 -7.23 -2.73
N THR A 476 35.45 -7.47 -1.48
CA THR A 476 36.09 -6.49 -0.61
C THR A 476 37.39 -7.07 -0.08
N ASP A 477 38.52 -6.42 -0.41
CA ASP A 477 39.82 -6.84 0.09
C ASP A 477 39.93 -6.55 1.58
N ARG A 478 40.33 -7.58 2.33
CA ARG A 478 40.73 -7.49 3.73
C ARG A 478 42.24 -7.38 3.78
N ALA A 479 42.73 -6.16 3.63
CA ALA A 479 44.09 -5.82 4.06
C ALA A 479 44.25 -6.24 5.53
N ALA A 480 45.27 -7.05 5.82
CA ALA A 480 45.48 -7.61 7.15
C ALA A 480 45.68 -6.50 8.19
N THR A 481 44.93 -6.59 9.29
CA THR A 481 44.97 -5.72 10.47
C THR A 481 45.11 -6.57 11.72
#